data_AF-A0A8C6HTI9-F1
#
_entry.id   AF-A0A8C6HTI9-F1
#
_cell.length_a   1.000
_cell.length_b   1.000
_cell.length_c   1.000
_cell.angle_alpha   90.00
_cell.angle_beta   90.00
_cell.angle_gamma   90.00
#
_symmetry.space_group_name_H-M   'P 1'
#
loop_
_entity.id
_entity.type
_entity.pdbx_description
1 polymer ?
#
loop_
_entity_poly.entity_id
_entity_poly.type
_entity_poly.pdbx_seq_one_letter_code
_entity_poly.pdbx_strand_id
1 'polypeptide(L)'
;MEAAAEPLRSVRHLSRVLLFLSQCYILSGDENQLFSHLTESTEIPPYMMKCPSNGLCSRLPADCIECATNVSCTYGKPVTFDCTVKPSVTCVDQDLKPQRNFVINMTCRFCWQLPETDYECSNSTTCMTVACPRQRYFANCTVRDHIHCLGNRTFPKLLYCNWTGGYKWSTALALSITLGGFGADRFYLGQWREGLGKLFSFGGLGIWTLIDVLLIGVGYVGPADGSLYI
;
A
#
# COMPACT_ATOMS: atom_id res chain seq x y z
N MET A 1 36.71 74.12 -9.54
CA MET A 1 35.73 74.09 -10.65
C MET A 1 34.49 73.37 -10.14
N GLU A 2 33.45 74.16 -9.87
CA GLU A 2 32.03 73.89 -10.13
C GLU A 2 31.46 72.46 -9.99
N ALA A 3 30.67 72.28 -8.93
CA ALA A 3 29.21 71.96 -8.89
C ALA A 3 28.60 70.83 -9.75
N ALA A 4 27.87 69.89 -9.11
CA ALA A 4 26.40 69.94 -8.91
C ALA A 4 25.66 68.56 -8.90
N ALA A 5 24.67 68.47 -8.00
CA ALA A 5 23.34 67.81 -8.11
C ALA A 5 23.08 66.35 -7.62
N GLU A 6 22.38 66.27 -6.48
CA GLU A 6 21.39 65.26 -6.02
C GLU A 6 20.11 65.21 -6.92
N PRO A 7 19.07 64.31 -6.79
CA PRO A 7 18.48 63.80 -5.53
C PRO A 7 17.77 62.41 -5.44
N LEU A 8 17.62 61.95 -4.18
CA LEU A 8 16.51 61.24 -3.50
C LEU A 8 15.30 60.66 -4.29
N ARG A 9 15.09 59.31 -4.27
CA ARG A 9 13.73 58.70 -4.25
C ARG A 9 13.56 57.18 -4.01
N SER A 10 14.37 56.47 -3.23
CA SER A 10 14.13 55.01 -3.03
C SER A 10 14.42 54.47 -1.63
N VAL A 11 14.11 55.23 -0.58
CA VAL A 11 14.27 54.76 0.82
C VAL A 11 13.06 55.16 1.67
N ARG A 12 11.84 55.00 1.14
CA ARG A 12 10.59 55.16 1.92
C ARG A 12 9.62 53.99 1.83
N HIS A 13 9.81 53.05 0.90
CA HIS A 13 8.88 51.93 0.71
C HIS A 13 9.23 50.67 1.51
N LEU A 14 10.50 50.45 1.84
CA LEU A 14 10.96 49.26 2.59
C LEU A 14 10.62 49.30 4.08
N SER A 15 10.48 50.49 4.67
CA SER A 15 10.21 50.65 6.12
C SER A 15 8.73 50.40 6.48
N ARG A 16 7.79 50.57 5.54
CA ARG A 16 6.36 50.30 5.79
C ARG A 16 5.99 48.82 5.70
N VAL A 17 6.66 48.03 4.84
CA VAL A 17 6.36 46.60 4.66
C VAL A 17 6.85 45.75 5.85
N LEU A 18 8.00 46.10 6.43
CA LEU A 18 8.57 45.39 7.58
C LEU A 18 7.74 45.55 8.87
N LEU A 19 7.07 46.69 9.05
CA LEU A 19 6.20 46.89 10.22
C LEU A 19 4.89 46.08 10.13
N PHE A 20 4.32 45.91 8.93
CA PHE A 20 3.10 45.11 8.77
C PHE A 20 3.33 43.60 9.01
N LEU A 21 4.52 43.07 8.72
CA LEU A 21 4.82 41.65 8.94
C LEU A 21 5.05 41.31 10.43
N SER A 22 5.43 42.29 11.26
CA SER A 22 5.63 42.07 12.69
C SER A 22 4.32 42.07 13.50
N GLN A 23 3.26 42.74 13.02
CA GLN A 23 1.95 42.74 13.70
C GLN A 23 1.09 41.49 13.39
N CYS A 24 1.28 40.82 12.26
CA CYS A 24 0.57 39.56 11.97
C CYS A 24 1.07 38.36 12.79
N TYR A 25 2.35 38.38 13.20
CA TYR A 25 2.94 37.31 14.01
C TYR A 25 2.45 37.29 15.47
N ILE A 26 1.93 38.41 15.98
CA ILE A 26 1.52 38.54 17.40
C ILE A 26 0.02 38.21 17.61
N LEU A 27 -0.81 38.22 16.56
CA LEU A 27 -2.27 38.01 16.67
C LEU A 27 -2.75 36.59 16.32
N SER A 28 -1.84 35.65 16.07
CA SER A 28 -2.18 34.25 15.75
C SER A 28 -1.80 33.24 16.85
N GLY A 29 -1.40 33.74 18.03
CA GLY A 29 -0.71 32.94 19.05
C GLY A 29 -1.45 32.61 20.34
N ASP A 30 -2.74 32.94 20.53
CA ASP A 30 -3.39 32.80 21.85
C ASP A 30 -4.89 32.44 21.82
N GLU A 31 -5.26 31.40 21.07
CA GLU A 31 -6.63 30.85 21.12
C GLU A 31 -6.66 29.31 21.12
N ASN A 32 -5.70 28.67 21.80
CA ASN A 32 -5.60 27.19 21.81
C ASN A 32 -5.35 26.57 23.20
N GLN A 33 -5.65 27.26 24.30
CA GLN A 33 -5.43 26.73 25.65
C GLN A 33 -6.68 26.60 26.53
N LEU A 34 -7.88 26.66 25.95
CA LEU A 34 -9.15 26.43 26.68
C LEU A 34 -10.04 25.32 26.08
N PHE A 35 -9.63 24.70 24.96
CA PHE A 35 -10.40 23.62 24.30
C PHE A 35 -9.63 22.30 24.23
N SER A 36 -8.85 21.98 25.26
CA SER A 36 -8.10 20.71 25.36
C SER A 36 -8.62 19.77 26.45
N HIS A 37 -9.75 20.08 27.10
CA HIS A 37 -10.20 19.34 28.28
C HIS A 37 -11.66 18.84 28.29
N LEU A 38 -12.38 18.88 27.15
CA LEU A 38 -13.75 18.32 27.05
C LEU A 38 -14.04 17.54 25.75
N THR A 39 -13.01 16.94 25.15
CA THR A 39 -13.20 15.77 24.30
C THR A 39 -12.48 14.60 24.94
N GLU A 40 -13.06 14.12 26.05
CA GLU A 40 -13.05 12.70 26.33
C GLU A 40 -13.94 12.05 25.25
N SER A 41 -13.40 11.98 24.03
CA SER A 41 -13.90 11.04 23.06
C SER A 41 -13.74 9.68 23.70
N THR A 42 -14.86 9.03 23.98
CA THR A 42 -14.93 7.57 24.07
C THR A 42 -14.42 7.04 22.72
N GLU A 43 -13.10 6.96 22.57
CA GLU A 43 -12.46 6.41 21.38
C GLU A 43 -12.79 4.92 21.37
N ILE A 44 -13.86 4.58 20.67
CA ILE A 44 -14.21 3.20 20.37
C ILE A 44 -12.98 2.59 19.69
N PRO A 45 -12.33 1.58 20.29
CA PRO A 45 -11.11 1.04 19.75
C PRO A 45 -11.35 0.48 18.34
N PRO A 46 -10.42 0.66 17.39
CA PRO A 46 -10.61 0.23 16.00
C PRO A 46 -10.82 -1.29 15.83
N TYR A 47 -10.48 -2.10 16.84
CA TYR A 47 -10.75 -3.54 16.87
C TYR A 47 -12.24 -3.86 17.09
N MET A 48 -13.01 -2.98 17.73
CA MET A 48 -14.40 -3.25 18.14
C MET A 48 -15.34 -3.47 16.95
N MET A 49 -15.06 -2.82 15.81
CA MET A 49 -15.85 -2.97 14.57
C MET A 49 -15.68 -4.34 13.89
N LYS A 50 -14.59 -5.06 14.21
CA LYS A 50 -14.30 -6.38 13.62
C LYS A 50 -14.73 -7.55 14.49
N CYS A 51 -15.15 -7.28 15.72
CA CYS A 51 -15.47 -8.31 16.70
C CYS A 51 -16.98 -8.58 16.71
N PRO A 52 -17.42 -9.83 16.47
CA PRO A 52 -18.82 -10.19 16.63
C PRO A 52 -19.20 -10.21 18.12
N SER A 53 -20.34 -9.61 18.45
CA SER A 53 -20.90 -9.67 19.81
C SER A 53 -21.75 -10.93 19.99
N ASN A 54 -21.65 -11.58 21.16
CA ASN A 54 -22.42 -12.76 21.57
C ASN A 54 -22.19 -14.04 20.75
N GLY A 55 -21.05 -14.16 20.05
CA GLY A 55 -20.61 -15.42 19.43
C GLY A 55 -19.97 -16.38 20.44
N LEU A 56 -19.65 -17.61 20.00
CA LEU A 56 -18.84 -18.54 20.81
C LEU A 56 -17.42 -17.99 21.01
N CYS A 57 -16.94 -18.00 22.27
CA CYS A 57 -15.59 -17.53 22.60
C CYS A 57 -14.48 -18.29 21.86
N SER A 58 -14.66 -19.59 21.60
CA SER A 58 -13.68 -20.41 20.87
C SER A 58 -13.48 -20.03 19.40
N ARG A 59 -14.40 -19.25 18.82
CA ARG A 59 -14.40 -18.85 17.41
C ARG A 59 -14.16 -17.35 17.22
N LEU A 60 -13.75 -16.66 18.29
CA LEU A 60 -13.44 -15.23 18.22
C LEU A 60 -12.17 -14.99 17.39
N PRO A 61 -12.15 -13.94 16.55
CA PRO A 61 -10.93 -13.50 15.88
C PRO A 61 -9.79 -13.20 16.86
N ALA A 62 -8.55 -13.42 16.40
CA ALA A 62 -7.36 -13.14 17.21
C ALA A 62 -7.26 -11.67 17.66
N ASP A 63 -7.82 -10.72 16.92
CA ASP A 63 -7.80 -9.30 17.27
C ASP A 63 -8.68 -8.95 18.49
N CYS A 64 -9.66 -9.80 18.81
CA CYS A 64 -10.66 -9.61 19.85
C CYS A 64 -10.26 -10.22 21.21
N ILE A 65 -9.16 -10.96 21.24
CA ILE A 65 -8.74 -11.76 22.39
C ILE A 65 -7.25 -11.53 22.66
N GLU A 66 -6.84 -11.77 23.89
CA GLU A 66 -5.45 -11.70 24.32
C GLU A 66 -5.09 -13.02 25.03
N CYS A 67 -4.13 -13.74 24.47
CA CYS A 67 -3.77 -15.09 24.92
C CYS A 67 -2.37 -15.11 25.55
N ALA A 68 -2.23 -15.83 26.66
CA ALA A 68 -0.95 -16.08 27.28
C ALA A 68 -0.13 -17.06 26.43
N THR A 69 0.72 -16.54 25.54
CA THR A 69 1.52 -17.37 24.63
C THR A 69 2.67 -18.06 25.38
N ASN A 70 2.61 -19.39 25.53
CA ASN A 70 3.77 -20.16 25.95
C ASN A 70 4.67 -20.49 24.74
N VAL A 71 5.89 -19.97 24.74
CA VAL A 71 6.84 -20.09 23.62
C VAL A 71 7.58 -21.44 23.62
N SER A 72 7.47 -22.24 24.69
CA SER A 72 8.23 -23.50 24.87
C SER A 72 7.63 -24.73 24.18
N CYS A 73 6.65 -24.55 23.28
CA CYS A 73 5.99 -25.66 22.62
C CYS A 73 6.77 -26.24 21.44
N THR A 74 6.47 -27.50 21.09
CA THR A 74 7.07 -28.18 19.94
C THR A 74 6.35 -27.77 18.65
N TYR A 75 7.12 -27.34 17.65
CA TYR A 75 6.58 -26.90 16.37
C TYR A 75 5.68 -27.96 15.72
N GLY A 76 4.47 -27.57 15.32
CA GLY A 76 3.51 -28.44 14.65
C GLY A 76 2.64 -29.30 15.59
N LYS A 77 2.83 -29.22 16.91
CA LYS A 77 1.95 -29.92 17.88
C LYS A 77 0.82 -29.01 18.37
N PRO A 78 -0.37 -29.56 18.66
CA PRO A 78 -1.46 -28.79 19.26
C PRO A 78 -1.13 -28.42 20.71
N VAL A 79 -1.41 -27.18 21.09
CA VAL A 79 -1.20 -26.63 22.43
C VAL A 79 -2.41 -25.79 22.84
N THR A 80 -2.79 -25.93 24.10
CA THR A 80 -3.83 -25.15 24.78
C THR A 80 -3.26 -23.81 25.23
N PHE A 81 -3.89 -22.70 24.86
CA PHE A 81 -3.55 -21.37 25.35
C PHE A 81 -4.73 -20.79 26.13
N ASP A 82 -4.42 -20.16 27.26
CA ASP A 82 -5.41 -19.44 28.07
C ASP A 82 -5.58 -18.03 27.50
N CYS A 83 -6.82 -17.70 27.13
CA CYS A 83 -7.16 -16.49 26.42
C CYS A 83 -8.22 -15.70 27.17
N THR A 84 -8.07 -14.38 27.09
CA THR A 84 -8.98 -13.42 27.71
C THR A 84 -9.61 -12.55 26.63
N VAL A 85 -10.89 -12.24 26.77
CA VAL A 85 -11.58 -11.33 25.85
C VAL A 85 -11.17 -9.89 26.13
N LYS A 86 -10.86 -9.12 25.08
CA LYS A 86 -10.55 -7.68 25.21
C LYS A 86 -11.72 -6.90 25.81
N PRO A 87 -11.46 -5.74 26.46
CA PRO A 87 -12.52 -4.90 26.98
C PRO A 87 -13.51 -4.52 25.86
N SER A 88 -14.79 -4.47 26.23
CA SER A 88 -15.93 -4.13 25.36
C SER A 88 -16.40 -5.20 24.36
N VAL A 89 -15.78 -6.38 24.30
CA VAL A 89 -16.27 -7.53 23.51
C VAL A 89 -16.93 -8.55 24.45
N THR A 90 -18.12 -9.05 24.09
CA THR A 90 -18.83 -10.10 24.83
C THR A 90 -18.93 -11.37 24.00
N CYS A 91 -18.58 -12.51 24.60
CA CYS A 91 -18.77 -13.82 24.00
C CYS A 91 -19.39 -14.80 25.01
N VAL A 92 -19.97 -15.87 24.49
CA VAL A 92 -20.63 -16.91 25.28
C VAL A 92 -19.91 -18.24 25.13
N ASP A 93 -20.07 -19.10 26.14
CA ASP A 93 -19.68 -20.50 26.04
C ASP A 93 -20.73 -21.36 25.33
N GLN A 94 -20.44 -22.65 25.17
CA GLN A 94 -21.39 -23.65 24.65
C GLN A 94 -22.71 -23.66 25.42
N ASP A 95 -22.68 -23.36 26.72
CA ASP A 95 -23.86 -23.28 27.60
C ASP A 95 -24.57 -21.91 27.59
N LEU A 96 -24.28 -21.04 26.62
CA LEU A 96 -24.82 -19.66 26.52
C LEU A 96 -24.48 -18.77 27.72
N LYS A 97 -23.52 -19.17 28.55
CA LYS A 97 -23.05 -18.39 29.69
C LYS A 97 -21.96 -17.41 29.24
N PRO A 98 -22.01 -16.15 29.69
CA PRO A 98 -20.95 -15.20 29.40
C PRO A 98 -19.66 -15.63 30.11
N GLN A 99 -18.58 -15.73 29.35
CA GLN A 99 -17.25 -16.03 29.90
C GLN A 99 -16.23 -15.01 29.37
N ARG A 100 -15.25 -14.65 30.21
CA ARG A 100 -14.14 -13.75 29.84
C ARG A 100 -12.83 -14.50 29.60
N ASN A 101 -12.63 -15.59 30.32
CA ASN A 101 -11.44 -16.43 30.24
C ASN A 101 -11.86 -17.78 29.67
N PHE A 102 -11.13 -18.26 28.69
CA PHE A 102 -11.41 -19.53 28.02
C PHE A 102 -10.13 -20.05 27.39
N VAL A 103 -10.10 -21.36 27.12
CA VAL A 103 -8.93 -22.02 26.55
C VAL A 103 -9.20 -22.34 25.09
N ILE A 104 -8.22 -22.06 24.22
CA ILE A 104 -8.27 -22.45 22.81
C ILE A 104 -7.12 -23.40 22.45
N ASN A 105 -7.41 -24.31 21.52
CA ASN A 105 -6.44 -25.24 20.98
C ASN A 105 -5.95 -24.72 19.64
N MET A 106 -4.64 -24.45 19.53
CA MET A 106 -4.00 -24.09 18.26
C MET A 106 -2.70 -24.86 18.06
N THR A 107 -2.23 -24.91 16.83
CA THR A 107 -0.95 -25.56 16.51
C THR A 107 0.20 -24.62 16.86
N CYS A 108 1.18 -25.11 17.59
CA CYS A 108 2.38 -24.35 17.93
C CYS A 108 3.18 -24.00 16.66
N ARG A 109 3.08 -22.74 16.23
CA ARG A 109 3.75 -22.19 15.04
C ARG A 109 3.81 -20.67 15.14
N PHE A 110 4.92 -20.07 14.73
CA PHE A 110 5.02 -18.60 14.64
C PHE A 110 4.30 -18.05 13.42
N CYS A 111 3.79 -16.82 13.52
CA CYS A 111 3.00 -16.18 12.47
C CYS A 111 3.71 -16.12 11.10
N TRP A 112 5.03 -15.90 11.10
CA TRP A 112 5.85 -15.83 9.88
C TRP A 112 6.17 -17.21 9.24
N GLN A 113 5.89 -18.31 9.95
CA GLN A 113 6.10 -19.68 9.46
C GLN A 113 4.85 -20.32 8.85
N LEU A 114 3.73 -19.57 8.78
CA LEU A 114 2.49 -20.07 8.20
C LEU A 114 2.65 -20.38 6.70
N PRO A 115 1.76 -21.21 6.13
CA PRO A 115 1.71 -21.42 4.69
C PRO A 115 1.04 -20.20 4.02
N GLU A 116 1.27 -20.03 2.72
CA GLU A 116 0.77 -18.87 1.93
C GLU A 116 -0.76 -18.75 1.90
N THR A 117 -1.50 -19.80 2.25
CA THR A 117 -2.98 -19.79 2.33
C THR A 117 -3.50 -18.98 3.52
N ASP A 118 -2.71 -18.87 4.58
CA ASP A 118 -3.20 -18.45 5.89
C ASP A 118 -2.85 -16.99 6.21
N TYR A 119 -2.13 -16.31 5.32
CA TYR A 119 -1.85 -14.88 5.40
C TYR A 119 -2.04 -14.21 4.05
N GLU A 120 -2.21 -12.90 4.10
CA GLU A 120 -2.34 -12.05 2.92
C GLU A 120 -1.23 -11.01 2.96
N CYS A 121 -0.58 -10.76 1.82
CA CYS A 121 0.52 -9.81 1.73
C CYS A 121 0.12 -8.60 0.88
N SER A 122 0.62 -7.43 1.26
CA SER A 122 0.46 -6.22 0.46
C SER A 122 1.09 -6.38 -0.93
N ASN A 123 0.35 -6.05 -1.98
CA ASN A 123 0.90 -5.94 -3.33
C ASN A 123 1.53 -4.56 -3.54
N SER A 124 2.60 -4.49 -4.32
CA SER A 124 3.25 -3.24 -4.72
C SER A 124 3.06 -3.00 -6.21
N THR A 125 2.61 -1.79 -6.56
CA THR A 125 2.45 -1.34 -7.94
C THR A 125 3.69 -0.61 -8.47
N THR A 126 4.67 -0.33 -7.61
CA THR A 126 5.84 0.49 -7.95
C THR A 126 7.03 -0.32 -8.44
N CYS A 127 6.89 -1.64 -8.58
CA CYS A 127 7.99 -2.52 -8.98
C CYS A 127 7.75 -3.18 -10.33
N MET A 128 8.84 -3.55 -11.02
CA MET A 128 8.81 -4.09 -12.38
C MET A 128 8.79 -5.62 -12.35
N THR A 129 7.74 -6.22 -12.91
CA THR A 129 7.56 -7.69 -13.00
C THR A 129 8.54 -8.32 -14.00
N VAL A 130 8.82 -7.64 -15.12
CA VAL A 130 9.64 -8.16 -16.25
C VAL A 130 11.12 -7.72 -16.21
N ALA A 131 11.62 -7.27 -15.06
CA ALA A 131 13.03 -6.92 -14.91
C ALA A 131 13.95 -8.16 -14.94
N CYS A 132 15.18 -8.00 -15.45
CA CYS A 132 16.23 -9.02 -15.43
C CYS A 132 17.46 -8.53 -14.65
N PRO A 133 17.81 -9.14 -13.50
CA PRO A 133 17.14 -10.25 -12.82
C PRO A 133 15.77 -9.85 -12.24
N ARG A 134 14.88 -10.83 -12.02
CA ARG A 134 13.52 -10.56 -11.47
C ARG A 134 13.62 -9.82 -10.15
N GLN A 135 12.99 -8.64 -10.11
CA GLN A 135 12.97 -7.81 -8.91
C GLN A 135 12.17 -8.47 -7.78
N ARG A 136 12.62 -8.22 -6.55
CA ARG A 136 11.96 -8.60 -5.31
C ARG A 136 11.66 -7.35 -4.50
N TYR A 137 10.56 -7.39 -3.76
CA TYR A 137 10.14 -6.29 -2.90
C TYR A 137 9.78 -6.79 -1.50
N PHE A 138 9.90 -5.90 -0.52
CA PHE A 138 9.44 -6.18 0.84
C PHE A 138 7.94 -5.94 0.92
N ALA A 139 7.19 -6.99 1.23
CA ALA A 139 5.75 -6.95 1.46
C ALA A 139 5.46 -7.10 2.95
N ASN A 140 4.48 -6.37 3.46
CA ASN A 140 3.93 -6.61 4.79
C ASN A 140 2.81 -7.65 4.66
N CYS A 141 2.99 -8.77 5.34
CA CYS A 141 2.04 -9.86 5.36
C CYS A 141 1.29 -9.89 6.69
N THR A 142 -0.03 -10.02 6.62
CA THR A 142 -0.95 -10.07 7.75
C THR A 142 -1.63 -11.43 7.78
N VAL A 143 -1.57 -12.13 8.91
CA VAL A 143 -2.27 -13.42 9.11
C VAL A 143 -3.79 -13.21 9.11
N ARG A 144 -4.53 -14.17 8.52
CA ARG A 144 -6.00 -14.14 8.51
C ARG A 144 -6.58 -14.23 9.93
N ASP A 145 -7.74 -13.60 10.13
CA ASP A 145 -8.35 -13.38 11.46
C ASP A 145 -8.71 -14.66 12.22
N HIS A 146 -9.07 -15.73 11.50
CA HIS A 146 -9.46 -17.03 12.06
C HIS A 146 -8.28 -17.94 12.39
N ILE A 147 -7.04 -17.52 12.06
CA ILE A 147 -5.84 -18.29 12.33
C ILE A 147 -5.12 -17.69 13.53
N HIS A 148 -4.93 -18.51 14.56
CA HIS A 148 -4.15 -18.16 15.73
C HIS A 148 -2.70 -18.66 15.58
N CYS A 149 -1.75 -17.78 15.86
CA CYS A 149 -0.32 -18.03 15.69
C CYS A 149 0.48 -17.27 16.77
N LEU A 150 1.73 -17.69 16.98
CA LEU A 150 2.62 -17.11 17.98
C LEU A 150 3.38 -15.89 17.41
N GLY A 151 3.52 -14.85 18.23
CA GLY A 151 4.29 -13.64 17.90
C GLY A 151 3.47 -12.58 17.16
N ASN A 152 4.18 -11.71 16.42
CA ASN A 152 3.52 -10.62 15.69
C ASN A 152 2.76 -11.16 14.47
N ARG A 153 1.47 -10.79 14.35
CA ARG A 153 0.58 -11.16 13.23
C ARG A 153 0.93 -10.45 11.92
N THR A 154 1.67 -9.35 12.01
CA THR A 154 2.20 -8.64 10.85
C THR A 154 3.71 -8.88 10.73
N PHE A 155 4.14 -9.37 9.58
CA PHE A 155 5.54 -9.69 9.35
C PHE A 155 5.99 -9.32 7.93
N PRO A 156 7.22 -8.82 7.76
CA PRO A 156 7.77 -8.55 6.43
C PRO A 156 8.19 -9.85 5.75
N LYS A 157 7.88 -9.98 4.46
CA LYS A 157 8.34 -11.07 3.58
C LYS A 157 8.90 -10.50 2.29
N LEU A 158 9.96 -11.13 1.78
CA LEU A 158 10.53 -10.78 0.48
C LEU A 158 9.80 -11.57 -0.62
N LEU A 159 9.02 -10.88 -1.45
CA LEU A 159 8.23 -11.48 -2.52
C LEU A 159 8.74 -11.04 -3.89
N TYR A 160 8.44 -11.83 -4.91
CA TYR A 160 8.65 -11.42 -6.29
C TYR A 160 7.56 -10.45 -6.74
N CYS A 161 7.96 -9.47 -7.55
CA CYS A 161 7.00 -8.57 -8.18
C CYS A 161 6.07 -9.34 -9.11
N ASN A 162 4.77 -9.18 -8.87
CA ASN A 162 3.71 -9.75 -9.68
C ASN A 162 2.55 -8.74 -9.74
N TRP A 163 2.67 -7.79 -10.65
CA TRP A 163 1.68 -6.75 -10.86
C TRP A 163 1.39 -6.53 -12.36
N THR A 164 0.14 -6.19 -12.65
CA THR A 164 -0.42 -6.00 -14.00
C THR A 164 -0.94 -4.57 -14.14
N GLY A 165 -0.51 -3.85 -15.19
CA GLY A 165 -0.96 -2.48 -15.48
C GLY A 165 -2.27 -2.39 -16.28
N GLY A 166 -2.94 -3.52 -16.51
CA GLY A 166 -4.18 -3.60 -17.30
C GLY A 166 -3.97 -3.64 -18.82
N TYR A 167 -2.72 -3.77 -19.28
CA TYR A 167 -2.40 -3.93 -20.69
C TYR A 167 -2.79 -5.31 -21.18
N LYS A 168 -3.62 -5.37 -22.24
CA LYS A 168 -4.03 -6.63 -22.87
C LYS A 168 -3.07 -6.99 -23.99
N TRP A 169 -2.54 -8.21 -23.96
CA TRP A 169 -1.63 -8.69 -25.01
C TRP A 169 -2.30 -8.68 -26.39
N SER A 170 -3.56 -9.16 -26.45
CA SER A 170 -4.33 -9.22 -27.69
C SER A 170 -4.60 -7.83 -28.30
N THR A 171 -4.86 -6.82 -27.46
CA THR A 171 -5.05 -5.44 -27.91
C THR A 171 -3.75 -4.85 -28.46
N ALA A 172 -2.62 -5.06 -27.77
CA ALA A 172 -1.32 -4.62 -28.27
C ALA A 172 -1.00 -5.24 -29.65
N LEU A 173 -1.27 -6.54 -29.81
CA LEU A 173 -1.07 -7.26 -31.07
C LEU A 173 -2.00 -6.76 -32.18
N ALA A 174 -3.29 -6.56 -31.89
CA ALA A 174 -4.25 -6.03 -32.86
C ALA A 174 -3.89 -4.61 -33.32
N LEU A 175 -3.44 -3.74 -32.39
CA LEU A 175 -2.96 -2.40 -32.71
C LEU A 175 -1.68 -2.43 -33.54
N SER A 176 -0.79 -3.39 -33.31
CA SER A 176 0.43 -3.55 -34.10
C SER A 176 0.12 -3.95 -35.55
N ILE A 177 -0.86 -4.85 -35.77
CA ILE A 177 -1.27 -5.28 -37.11
C ILE A 177 -1.98 -4.16 -37.87
N THR A 178 -2.93 -3.46 -37.23
CA THR A 178 -3.83 -2.50 -37.90
C THR A 178 -3.26 -1.09 -37.97
N LEU A 179 -2.53 -0.67 -36.94
CA LEU A 179 -2.06 0.71 -36.73
C LEU A 179 -0.57 0.77 -36.35
N GLY A 180 0.18 -0.32 -36.51
CA GLY A 180 1.60 -0.37 -36.14
C GLY A 180 2.47 0.59 -36.95
N GLY A 181 2.08 0.92 -38.18
CA GLY A 181 2.82 1.86 -39.04
C GLY A 181 2.82 3.28 -38.47
N PHE A 182 1.77 3.64 -37.73
CA PHE A 182 1.68 4.90 -37.00
C PHE A 182 2.25 4.79 -35.57
N GLY A 183 2.73 3.62 -35.16
CA GLY A 183 3.28 3.36 -33.82
C GLY A 183 2.23 3.29 -32.70
N ALA A 184 0.95 3.05 -33.03
CA ALA A 184 -0.13 3.00 -32.04
C ALA A 184 0.09 1.92 -30.97
N ASP A 185 0.73 0.82 -31.34
CA ASP A 185 1.17 -0.24 -30.43
C ASP A 185 2.16 0.25 -29.36
N ARG A 186 3.16 1.06 -29.75
CA ARG A 186 4.15 1.63 -28.82
C ARG A 186 3.55 2.71 -27.94
N PHE A 187 2.64 3.53 -28.48
CA PHE A 187 1.88 4.49 -27.67
C PHE A 187 0.99 3.77 -26.65
N TYR A 188 0.34 2.68 -27.03
CA TYR A 188 -0.47 1.86 -26.12
C TYR A 188 0.36 1.32 -24.96
N LEU A 189 1.57 0.82 -25.22
CA LEU A 189 2.47 0.29 -24.18
C LEU A 189 3.18 1.38 -23.35
N GLY A 190 2.91 2.67 -23.58
CA GLY A 190 3.54 3.79 -22.88
C GLY A 190 4.93 4.19 -23.42
N GLN A 191 5.40 3.55 -24.50
CA GLN A 191 6.70 3.80 -25.15
C GLN A 191 6.58 4.94 -26.18
N TRP A 192 6.13 6.12 -25.74
CA TRP A 192 5.78 7.25 -26.61
C TRP A 192 6.94 7.76 -27.49
N ARG A 193 8.18 7.64 -27.01
CA ARG A 193 9.39 8.06 -27.75
C ARG A 193 9.60 7.20 -29.01
N GLU A 194 9.46 5.89 -28.87
CA GLU A 194 9.57 4.95 -30.00
C GLU A 194 8.36 5.09 -30.95
N GLY A 195 7.17 5.34 -30.40
CA GLY A 195 5.96 5.63 -31.19
C GLY A 195 6.12 6.86 -32.09
N LEU A 196 6.68 7.97 -31.57
CA LEU A 196 6.99 9.16 -32.37
C LEU A 196 8.02 8.88 -33.46
N GLY A 197 9.05 8.08 -33.16
CA GLY A 197 10.05 7.68 -34.15
C GLY A 197 9.42 6.96 -35.35
N LYS A 198 8.50 6.02 -35.09
CA LYS A 198 7.73 5.35 -36.15
C LYS A 198 6.87 6.34 -36.95
N LEU A 199 6.17 7.24 -36.27
CA LEU A 199 5.30 8.23 -36.91
C LEU A 199 6.06 9.12 -37.91
N PHE A 200 7.22 9.66 -37.50
CA PHE A 200 8.06 10.49 -38.37
C PHE A 200 8.72 9.71 -39.51
N SER A 201 8.99 8.42 -39.31
CA SER A 201 9.48 7.52 -40.36
C SER A 201 8.38 7.02 -41.32
N PHE A 202 7.13 7.51 -41.17
CA PHE A 202 5.94 6.98 -41.84
C PHE A 202 5.81 5.45 -41.72
N GLY A 203 6.19 4.89 -40.57
CA GLY A 203 6.14 3.46 -40.30
C GLY A 203 7.10 2.61 -41.15
N GLY A 204 8.10 3.23 -41.80
CA GLY A 204 9.13 2.58 -42.61
C GLY A 204 8.59 1.50 -43.56
N LEU A 205 7.64 1.87 -44.42
CA LEU A 205 7.06 1.03 -45.49
C LEU A 205 6.50 -0.32 -45.02
N GLY A 206 6.13 -0.46 -43.74
CA GLY A 206 5.58 -1.71 -43.18
C GLY A 206 6.63 -2.70 -42.65
N ILE A 207 7.93 -2.37 -42.71
CA ILE A 207 8.97 -3.21 -42.09
C ILE A 207 8.85 -3.16 -40.57
N TRP A 208 8.62 -1.97 -40.01
CA TRP A 208 8.42 -1.80 -38.57
C TRP A 208 7.24 -2.62 -38.07
N THR A 209 6.10 -2.55 -38.76
CA THR A 209 4.91 -3.30 -38.36
C THR A 209 5.16 -4.81 -38.30
N LEU A 210 5.92 -5.35 -39.27
CA LEU A 210 6.28 -6.76 -39.28
C LEU A 210 7.19 -7.14 -38.11
N ILE A 211 8.18 -6.30 -37.78
CA ILE A 211 9.07 -6.50 -36.64
C ILE A 211 8.28 -6.44 -35.33
N ASP A 212 7.40 -5.45 -35.17
CA ASP A 212 6.61 -5.27 -33.95
C ASP A 212 5.63 -6.41 -33.71
N VAL A 213 4.94 -6.86 -34.76
CA VAL A 213 4.03 -8.01 -34.67
C VAL A 213 4.79 -9.26 -34.21
N LEU A 214 6.01 -9.48 -34.73
CA LEU A 214 6.86 -10.58 -34.26
C LEU A 214 7.26 -10.40 -32.78
N LEU A 215 7.75 -9.22 -32.40
CA LEU A 215 8.26 -8.94 -31.06
C LEU A 215 7.17 -8.98 -29.98
N ILE A 216 5.97 -8.46 -30.27
CA ILE A 216 4.81 -8.53 -29.38
C ILE A 216 4.26 -9.95 -29.38
N GLY A 217 4.22 -10.61 -30.55
CA GLY A 217 3.75 -11.99 -30.70
C GLY A 217 4.54 -12.99 -29.85
N VAL A 218 5.87 -12.85 -29.77
CA VAL A 218 6.73 -13.68 -28.90
C VAL A 218 6.79 -13.20 -27.45
N GLY A 219 6.17 -12.05 -27.13
CA GLY A 219 6.17 -11.48 -25.79
C GLY A 219 7.53 -10.90 -25.35
N TYR A 220 8.42 -10.58 -26.29
CA TYR A 220 9.72 -9.98 -25.98
C TYR A 220 9.59 -8.52 -25.54
N VAL A 221 8.64 -7.81 -26.14
CA VAL A 221 8.31 -6.42 -25.77
C VAL A 221 7.09 -6.44 -24.86
N GLY A 222 7.25 -5.82 -23.69
CA GLY A 222 6.18 -5.59 -22.73
C GLY A 222 5.86 -4.11 -22.51
N PRO A 223 4.89 -3.83 -21.63
CA PRO A 223 4.58 -2.48 -21.15
C PRO A 223 5.79 -1.72 -20.59
N ALA A 224 5.84 -0.41 -20.78
CA ALA A 224 6.95 0.45 -20.32
C ALA A 224 7.07 0.53 -18.79
N ASP A 225 5.97 0.29 -18.07
CA ASP A 225 5.95 0.23 -16.61
C ASP A 225 6.52 -1.08 -16.04
N GLY A 226 6.87 -2.04 -16.92
CA GLY A 226 7.38 -3.34 -16.53
C GLY A 226 6.30 -4.26 -15.93
N SER A 227 5.03 -3.96 -16.14
CA SER A 227 3.92 -4.80 -15.70
C SER A 227 3.72 -6.01 -16.61
N LEU A 228 3.01 -7.03 -16.10
CA LEU A 228 2.64 -8.21 -16.88
C LEU A 228 1.40 -7.93 -17.74
N TYR A 229 1.35 -8.49 -18.96
CA TYR A 229 0.14 -8.49 -19.77
C TYR A 229 -0.99 -9.29 -19.10
N ILE A 230 -2.23 -8.86 -19.33
CA ILE A 230 -3.45 -9.57 -18.94
C ILE A 230 -4.09 -10.31 -20.11
#